data_AF-A0A2E5CSD4-F1
#
_entry.id   AF-A0A2E5CSD4-F1
#
_cell.length_a   1.000
_cell.length_b   1.000
_cell.length_c   1.000
_cell.angle_alpha   90.00
_cell.angle_beta   90.00
_cell.angle_gamma   90.00
#
_symmetry.space_group_name_H-M   'P 1'
#
loop_
_entity.id
_entity.type
_entity.pdbx_description
1 polymer ?
#
loop_
_entity_poly.entity_id
_entity_poly.type
_entity_poly.pdbx_seq_one_letter_code
_entity_poly.pdbx_strand_id
1 'polypeptide(L)'
;MSLSRFISIILHPIFIPLIGVYICVKIAPEIFIIIDNLLPVLYLNVFFYTVFFPTITVVLLLKLGVISSLEMTDYKERFLPLCINFICVFFCFLSFKKLVFLNSFLSLFFLGIILTLFIALIISRFWKISLHMLGVGGLLGMMINLNLLTNKGYYMVPACLFICGIVAFARLKEGAHTSMQIYLGFLIGFVSQLSMYRFILW
;
A
#
# COMPACT_ATOMS: atom_id res chain seq x y z
N MET A 1 15.03 20.00 7.04
CA MET A 1 14.39 18.66 6.90
C MET A 1 15.43 17.71 6.33
N SER A 2 15.65 16.53 6.91
CA SER A 2 16.66 15.58 6.39
C SER A 2 16.18 14.93 5.09
N LEU A 3 17.11 14.48 4.23
CA LEU A 3 16.79 13.76 2.99
C LEU A 3 15.95 12.50 3.25
N SER A 4 16.22 11.78 4.34
CA SER A 4 15.45 10.60 4.75
C SER A 4 13.98 10.93 5.04
N ARG A 5 13.73 12.08 5.68
CA ARG A 5 12.39 12.51 6.09
C ARG A 5 11.57 12.97 4.89
N PHE A 6 12.23 13.60 3.93
CA PHE A 6 11.63 13.93 2.64
C PHE A 6 11.20 12.69 1.87
N ILE A 7 12.11 11.71 1.73
CA ILE A 7 11.83 10.43 1.05
C ILE A 7 10.59 9.75 1.64
N SER A 8 10.43 9.75 2.97
CA SER A 8 9.33 9.04 3.61
C SER A 8 8.00 9.77 3.66
N ILE A 9 8.01 11.08 3.43
CA ILE A 9 6.79 11.86 3.20
C ILE A 9 6.28 11.59 1.77
N ILE A 10 7.16 11.61 0.78
CA ILE A 10 6.76 11.39 -0.62
C ILE A 10 6.37 9.93 -0.87
N LEU A 11 7.16 8.99 -0.37
CA LEU A 11 6.89 7.56 -0.48
C LEU A 11 6.10 7.04 0.72
N HIS A 12 5.22 7.88 1.27
CA HIS A 12 4.37 7.48 2.37
C HIS A 12 3.41 6.37 1.91
N PRO A 13 3.25 5.28 2.68
CA PRO A 13 2.47 4.11 2.26
C PRO A 13 1.00 4.39 1.93
N ILE A 14 0.43 5.50 2.44
CA ILE A 14 -0.95 5.91 2.11
C ILE A 14 -1.14 6.20 0.61
N PHE A 15 -0.08 6.61 -0.08
CA PHE A 15 -0.13 6.93 -1.51
C PHE A 15 0.06 5.70 -2.40
N ILE A 16 0.55 4.58 -1.84
CA ILE A 16 0.90 3.38 -2.61
C ILE A 16 -0.28 2.80 -3.38
N PRO A 17 -1.51 2.68 -2.83
CA PRO A 17 -2.66 2.22 -3.61
C PRO A 17 -2.95 3.11 -4.82
N LEU A 18 -2.92 4.43 -4.63
CA LEU A 18 -3.18 5.41 -5.71
C LEU A 18 -2.08 5.37 -6.78
N ILE A 19 -0.81 5.35 -6.37
CA ILE A 19 0.34 5.17 -7.26
C ILE A 19 0.22 3.85 -8.03
N GLY A 20 -0.19 2.78 -7.34
CA GLY A 20 -0.33 1.48 -7.94
C GLY A 20 -1.37 1.44 -9.04
N VAL A 21 -2.58 1.96 -8.78
CA VAL A 21 -3.63 2.10 -9.80
C VAL A 21 -3.15 2.93 -10.99
N TYR A 22 -2.48 4.06 -10.72
CA TYR A 22 -1.93 4.91 -11.78
C TYR A 22 -0.95 4.16 -12.68
N ILE A 23 -0.02 3.40 -12.09
CA ILE A 23 0.95 2.61 -12.86
C ILE A 23 0.24 1.54 -13.68
N CYS A 24 -0.75 0.84 -13.12
CA CYS A 24 -1.52 -0.17 -13.86
C CYS A 24 -2.19 0.40 -15.10
N VAL A 25 -2.88 1.54 -14.96
CA VAL A 25 -3.56 2.21 -16.07
C VAL A 25 -2.57 2.65 -17.15
N LYS A 26 -1.37 3.11 -16.77
CA LYS A 26 -0.36 3.56 -17.73
C LYS A 26 0.35 2.42 -18.46
N ILE A 27 0.67 1.34 -17.77
CA ILE A 27 1.40 0.21 -18.36
C ILE A 27 0.47 -0.70 -19.16
N ALA A 28 -0.74 -0.93 -18.65
CA ALA A 28 -1.69 -1.88 -19.19
C ALA A 28 -3.09 -1.25 -19.35
N PRO A 29 -3.22 -0.20 -20.17
CA PRO A 29 -4.50 0.48 -20.39
C PRO A 29 -5.58 -0.48 -20.91
N GLU A 30 -5.18 -1.56 -21.61
CA GLU A 30 -6.10 -2.58 -22.11
C GLU A 30 -6.93 -3.27 -21.01
N ILE A 31 -6.40 -3.41 -19.79
CA ILE A 31 -7.13 -4.02 -18.67
C ILE A 31 -8.26 -3.08 -18.19
N PHE A 32 -8.16 -1.78 -18.49
CA PHE A 32 -9.08 -0.75 -18.03
C PHE A 32 -10.08 -0.29 -19.09
N ILE A 33 -10.04 -0.82 -20.31
CA ILE A 33 -10.91 -0.39 -21.44
C ILE A 33 -12.39 -0.35 -21.06
N ILE A 34 -12.87 -1.39 -20.37
CA ILE A 34 -14.29 -1.51 -19.97
C ILE A 34 -14.72 -0.38 -19.02
N ILE A 35 -13.78 0.16 -18.24
CA ILE A 35 -14.03 1.16 -17.20
C ILE A 35 -13.35 2.50 -17.48
N ASP A 36 -12.95 2.77 -18.72
CA ASP A 36 -12.16 3.96 -19.09
C ASP A 36 -12.88 5.27 -18.70
N ASN A 37 -14.17 5.38 -19.02
CA ASN A 37 -15.03 6.52 -18.64
C ASN A 37 -15.19 6.68 -17.11
N LEU A 38 -14.85 5.67 -16.33
CA LEU A 38 -14.98 5.63 -14.88
C LEU A 38 -13.62 5.75 -14.17
N LEU A 39 -12.52 5.89 -14.91
CA LEU A 39 -11.19 6.10 -14.33
C LEU A 39 -11.11 7.32 -13.39
N PRO A 40 -11.70 8.49 -13.71
CA PRO A 40 -11.70 9.62 -12.77
C PRO A 40 -12.40 9.29 -11.45
N VAL A 41 -13.52 8.55 -11.52
CA VAL A 41 -14.26 8.09 -10.34
C VAL A 41 -13.43 7.07 -9.55
N LEU A 42 -12.74 6.15 -10.25
CA LEU A 42 -11.78 5.22 -9.65
C LEU A 42 -10.70 5.97 -8.85
N TYR A 43 -10.01 6.92 -9.48
CA TYR A 43 -8.96 7.69 -8.81
C TYR A 43 -9.47 8.47 -7.61
N LEU A 44 -10.61 9.15 -7.74
CA LEU A 44 -11.20 9.91 -6.64
C LEU A 44 -11.52 9.00 -5.46
N ASN A 45 -12.16 7.86 -5.72
CA ASN A 45 -12.55 6.98 -4.64
C ASN A 45 -11.33 6.33 -3.95
N VAL A 46 -10.33 5.91 -4.72
CA VAL A 46 -9.06 5.41 -4.15
C VAL A 46 -8.39 6.50 -3.32
N PHE A 47 -8.36 7.74 -3.79
CA PHE A 47 -7.85 8.87 -3.03
C PHE A 47 -8.63 9.07 -1.72
N PHE A 48 -9.96 9.09 -1.76
CA PHE A 48 -10.77 9.32 -0.57
C PHE A 48 -10.56 8.23 0.49
N TYR A 49 -10.58 6.97 0.08
CA TYR A 49 -10.46 5.85 1.03
C TYR A 49 -9.03 5.54 1.47
N THR A 50 -8.01 5.79 0.66
CA THR A 50 -6.63 5.41 1.01
C THR A 50 -5.77 6.57 1.50
N VAL A 51 -6.17 7.81 1.18
CA VAL A 51 -5.43 9.02 1.57
C VAL A 51 -6.28 9.90 2.49
N PHE A 52 -7.43 10.40 2.01
CA PHE A 52 -8.19 11.43 2.71
C PHE A 52 -8.74 10.97 4.07
N PHE A 53 -9.55 9.91 4.09
CA PHE A 53 -10.16 9.42 5.32
C PHE A 53 -9.12 8.95 6.35
N PRO A 54 -8.13 8.08 6.00
CA PRO A 54 -7.11 7.68 6.96
C PRO A 54 -6.34 8.86 7.54
N THR A 55 -5.99 9.86 6.71
CA THR A 55 -5.24 11.03 7.17
C THR A 55 -6.04 11.88 8.15
N ILE A 56 -7.30 12.19 7.81
CA ILE A 56 -8.17 12.95 8.71
C ILE A 56 -8.35 12.21 10.03
N THR A 57 -8.57 10.89 9.97
CA THR A 57 -8.77 10.12 11.19
C THR A 57 -7.52 10.09 12.07
N VAL A 58 -6.32 9.91 11.51
CA VAL A 58 -5.07 9.98 12.28
C VAL A 58 -4.88 11.36 12.93
N VAL A 59 -5.18 12.45 12.21
CA VAL A 59 -5.11 13.81 12.76
C VAL A 59 -6.14 14.01 13.89
N LEU A 60 -7.34 13.46 13.76
CA LEU A 60 -8.35 13.50 14.83
C LEU A 60 -7.90 12.70 16.06
N LEU A 61 -7.35 11.51 15.88
CA LEU A 61 -6.82 10.70 16.98
C LEU A 61 -5.69 11.42 17.72
N LEU A 62 -4.83 12.15 17.00
CA LEU A 62 -3.79 12.99 17.61
C LEU A 62 -4.39 14.13 18.43
N LYS A 63 -5.37 14.85 17.88
CA LYS A 63 -6.03 15.98 18.56
C LYS A 63 -6.84 15.54 19.79
N LEU A 64 -7.37 14.33 19.78
CA LEU A 64 -8.09 13.73 20.91
C LEU A 64 -7.16 13.09 21.96
N GLY A 65 -5.85 13.10 21.73
CA GLY A 65 -4.86 12.51 22.65
C GLY A 65 -4.86 10.98 22.66
N VAL A 66 -5.47 10.32 21.67
CA VAL A 66 -5.48 8.86 21.55
C VAL A 66 -4.13 8.32 21.08
N ILE A 67 -3.43 9.10 20.25
CA ILE A 67 -2.03 8.86 19.87
C ILE A 67 -1.19 10.07 20.30
N SER A 68 0.08 9.82 20.66
CA SER A 68 0.97 10.86 21.17
C SER A 68 1.70 11.62 20.06
N SER A 69 1.87 11.00 18.89
CA SER A 69 2.58 11.58 17.74
C SER A 69 2.11 10.94 16.43
N LEU A 70 2.34 11.62 15.30
CA LEU A 70 2.06 11.05 13.97
C LEU A 70 2.97 9.85 13.66
N GLU A 71 4.20 9.86 14.18
CA GLU A 71 5.17 8.78 14.03
C GLU A 71 4.82 7.52 14.86
N MET A 72 3.95 7.67 15.87
CA MET A 72 3.45 6.60 16.75
C MET A 72 4.62 5.73 17.25
N THR A 73 5.46 6.29 18.13
CA THR A 73 6.68 5.63 18.61
C THR A 73 6.37 4.34 19.37
N ASP A 74 5.28 4.31 20.15
CA ASP A 74 4.74 3.09 20.76
C ASP A 74 3.92 2.31 19.73
N TYR A 75 4.19 1.01 19.63
CA TYR A 75 3.45 0.11 18.73
C TYR A 75 1.98 -0.04 19.16
N LYS A 76 1.67 0.13 20.46
CA LYS A 76 0.30 0.03 20.99
C LYS A 76 -0.63 1.10 20.42
N GLU A 77 -0.10 2.27 20.09
CA GLU A 77 -0.84 3.38 19.47
C GLU A 77 -1.19 3.11 18.00
N ARG A 78 -0.51 2.15 17.35
CA ARG A 78 -0.66 1.89 15.90
C ARG A 78 -1.86 1.03 15.54
N PHE A 79 -2.35 0.22 16.50
CA PHE A 79 -3.41 -0.75 16.24
C PHE A 79 -4.68 -0.06 15.73
N LEU A 80 -5.15 0.98 16.42
CA LEU A 80 -6.38 1.68 16.05
C LEU A 80 -6.27 2.41 14.69
N PRO A 81 -5.22 3.23 14.42
CA PRO A 81 -4.96 3.78 13.09
C PRO A 81 -4.92 2.74 11.97
N LEU A 82 -4.29 1.59 12.22
CA LEU A 82 -4.23 0.50 11.24
C LEU A 82 -5.60 -0.16 11.02
N CYS A 83 -6.42 -0.31 12.07
CA CYS A 83 -7.77 -0.86 11.92
C CYS A 83 -8.62 0.04 11.04
N ILE A 84 -8.51 1.36 11.24
CA ILE A 84 -9.21 2.35 10.45
C ILE A 84 -8.73 2.29 8.99
N ASN A 85 -7.42 2.27 8.76
CA ASN A 85 -6.88 2.15 7.40
C ASN A 85 -7.35 0.85 6.70
N PHE A 86 -7.33 -0.28 7.42
CA PHE A 86 -7.85 -1.54 6.92
C PHE A 86 -9.34 -1.44 6.54
N ILE A 87 -10.17 -0.86 7.41
CA ILE A 87 -11.59 -0.65 7.14
C ILE A 87 -11.79 0.25 5.93
N CYS A 88 -11.06 1.37 5.83
CA CYS A 88 -11.18 2.27 4.69
C CYS A 88 -10.80 1.59 3.37
N VAL A 89 -9.70 0.83 3.33
CA VAL A 89 -9.30 0.06 2.13
C VAL A 89 -10.32 -1.04 1.82
N PHE A 90 -10.88 -1.71 2.84
CA PHE A 90 -11.92 -2.71 2.64
C PHE A 90 -13.19 -2.09 2.04
N PHE A 91 -13.63 -0.92 2.52
CA PHE A 91 -14.74 -0.18 1.91
C PHE A 91 -14.40 0.35 0.50
N CYS A 92 -13.16 0.75 0.24
CA CYS A 92 -12.70 1.05 -1.12
C CYS A 92 -12.94 -0.13 -2.06
N PHE A 93 -12.54 -1.33 -1.64
CA PHE A 93 -12.77 -2.56 -2.39
C PHE A 93 -14.27 -2.86 -2.59
N LEU A 94 -15.09 -2.73 -1.55
CA LEU A 94 -16.53 -2.99 -1.65
C LEU A 94 -17.27 -1.98 -2.52
N SER A 95 -16.95 -0.69 -2.41
CA SER A 95 -17.59 0.39 -3.17
C SER A 95 -17.44 0.21 -4.68
N PHE A 96 -16.35 -0.45 -5.10
CA PHE A 96 -16.13 -0.81 -6.48
C PHE A 96 -16.43 -2.25 -6.84
N LYS A 97 -16.96 -3.08 -5.95
CA LYS A 97 -17.16 -4.51 -6.22
C LYS A 97 -17.76 -4.79 -7.60
N LYS A 98 -18.76 -4.00 -8.05
CA LYS A 98 -19.34 -4.10 -9.39
C LYS A 98 -18.37 -3.74 -10.54
N LEU A 99 -17.54 -2.71 -10.37
CA LEU A 99 -16.53 -2.26 -11.35
C LEU A 99 -15.25 -3.11 -11.32
N VAL A 100 -14.94 -3.64 -10.15
CA VAL A 100 -13.79 -4.48 -9.84
C VAL A 100 -14.03 -5.91 -10.32
N PHE A 101 -15.27 -6.41 -10.33
CA PHE A 101 -15.63 -7.64 -11.06
C PHE A 101 -15.38 -7.54 -12.57
N LEU A 102 -15.42 -6.34 -13.15
CA LEU A 102 -15.10 -6.14 -14.57
C LEU A 102 -13.58 -6.10 -14.82
N ASN A 103 -12.77 -6.01 -13.75
CA ASN A 103 -11.31 -5.95 -13.81
C ASN A 103 -10.68 -6.81 -12.70
N SER A 104 -10.50 -8.10 -12.99
CA SER A 104 -9.96 -9.09 -12.05
C SER A 104 -8.59 -8.70 -11.48
N PHE A 105 -7.75 -8.02 -12.26
CA PHE A 105 -6.45 -7.55 -11.79
C PHE A 105 -6.60 -6.53 -10.66
N LEU A 106 -7.48 -5.53 -10.84
CA LEU A 106 -7.76 -4.52 -9.82
C LEU A 106 -8.35 -5.15 -8.54
N SER A 107 -9.23 -6.14 -8.69
CA SER A 107 -9.75 -6.93 -7.55
C SER A 107 -8.63 -7.52 -6.71
N LEU A 108 -7.73 -8.22 -7.38
CA LEU A 108 -6.63 -8.95 -6.77
C LEU A 108 -5.55 -8.00 -6.25
N PHE A 109 -5.40 -6.82 -6.86
CA PHE A 109 -4.58 -5.75 -6.31
C PHE A 109 -5.05 -5.32 -4.93
N PHE A 110 -6.32 -4.94 -4.79
CA PHE A 110 -6.89 -4.51 -3.51
C PHE A 110 -6.96 -5.64 -2.48
N LEU A 111 -7.25 -6.87 -2.89
CA LEU A 111 -7.20 -8.04 -1.98
C LEU A 111 -5.79 -8.27 -1.42
N GLY A 112 -4.75 -8.09 -2.22
CA GLY A 112 -3.36 -8.15 -1.75
C GLY A 112 -3.02 -7.06 -0.73
N ILE A 113 -3.53 -5.84 -0.92
CA ILE A 113 -3.40 -4.75 0.06
C ILE A 113 -4.14 -5.11 1.36
N ILE A 114 -5.37 -5.60 1.26
CA ILE A 114 -6.19 -6.02 2.41
C ILE A 114 -5.47 -7.12 3.20
N LEU A 115 -4.93 -8.14 2.51
CA LEU A 115 -4.15 -9.20 3.15
C LEU A 115 -2.91 -8.65 3.85
N THR A 116 -2.17 -7.75 3.19
CA THR A 116 -0.99 -7.08 3.76
C THR A 116 -1.34 -6.32 5.05
N LEU A 117 -2.42 -5.55 5.02
CA LEU A 117 -2.90 -4.77 6.17
C LEU A 117 -3.42 -5.67 7.29
N PHE A 118 -4.11 -6.77 6.96
CA PHE A 118 -4.57 -7.74 7.94
C PHE A 118 -3.42 -8.40 8.70
N ILE A 119 -2.37 -8.83 7.99
CA ILE A 119 -1.16 -9.38 8.62
C ILE A 119 -0.46 -8.30 9.47
N ALA A 120 -0.34 -7.08 8.94
CA ALA A 120 0.27 -5.96 9.66
C ALA A 120 -0.49 -5.61 10.95
N LEU A 121 -1.83 -5.73 10.95
CA LEU A 121 -2.68 -5.53 12.12
C LEU A 121 -2.39 -6.55 13.22
N ILE A 122 -2.31 -7.82 12.86
CA ILE A 122 -2.00 -8.91 13.81
C ILE A 122 -0.63 -8.66 14.44
N ILE A 123 0.39 -8.37 13.62
CA ILE A 123 1.75 -8.14 14.11
C ILE A 123 1.80 -6.89 15.00
N SER A 124 1.13 -5.81 14.59
CA SER A 124 1.12 -4.53 15.31
C SER A 124 0.46 -4.60 16.68
N ARG A 125 -0.24 -5.68 17.02
CA ARG A 125 -0.72 -5.93 18.38
C ARG A 125 0.40 -6.30 19.36
N PHE A 126 1.47 -6.92 18.86
CA PHE A 126 2.55 -7.48 19.67
C PHE A 126 3.91 -6.82 19.41
N TRP A 127 4.12 -6.27 18.21
CA TRP A 127 5.42 -5.78 17.79
C TRP A 127 5.34 -4.69 16.72
N LYS A 128 6.35 -3.82 16.68
CA LYS A 128 6.44 -2.73 15.71
C LYS A 128 6.86 -3.28 14.34
N ILE A 129 6.12 -2.99 13.28
CA ILE A 129 6.48 -3.31 11.89
C ILE A 129 6.55 -2.05 11.01
N SER A 130 7.35 -2.09 9.94
CA SER A 130 7.50 -0.95 9.03
C SER A 130 6.39 -0.93 7.95
N LEU A 131 5.45 0.01 8.10
CA LEU A 131 4.36 0.23 7.12
C LEU A 131 4.88 0.74 5.78
N HIS A 132 5.95 1.54 5.77
CA HIS A 132 6.60 1.97 4.53
C HIS A 132 7.10 0.77 3.72
N MET A 133 7.73 -0.21 4.39
CA MET A 133 8.23 -1.41 3.73
C MET A 133 7.11 -2.34 3.26
N LEU A 134 6.01 -2.45 4.01
CA LEU A 134 4.79 -3.14 3.56
C LEU A 134 4.26 -2.53 2.27
N GLY A 135 4.19 -1.20 2.19
CA GLY A 135 3.74 -0.48 1.01
C GLY A 135 4.63 -0.72 -0.21
N VAL A 136 5.93 -0.41 -0.13
CA VAL A 136 6.82 -0.55 -1.30
C VAL A 136 7.08 -2.01 -1.69
N GLY A 137 7.09 -2.94 -0.71
CA GLY A 137 7.13 -4.38 -0.98
C GLY A 137 5.88 -4.84 -1.75
N GLY A 138 4.69 -4.40 -1.33
CA GLY A 138 3.45 -4.65 -2.05
C GLY A 138 3.47 -4.07 -3.46
N LEU A 139 3.94 -2.83 -3.64
CA LEU A 139 4.07 -2.22 -4.96
C LEU A 139 4.96 -3.06 -5.89
N LEU A 140 6.10 -3.55 -5.40
CA LEU A 140 6.98 -4.43 -6.17
C LEU A 140 6.28 -5.75 -6.55
N GLY A 141 5.58 -6.39 -5.60
CA GLY A 141 4.83 -7.62 -5.88
C GLY A 141 3.75 -7.40 -6.94
N MET A 142 3.05 -6.26 -6.90
CA MET A 142 2.07 -5.90 -7.91
C MET A 142 2.70 -5.62 -9.28
N MET A 143 3.85 -4.95 -9.35
CA MET A 143 4.60 -4.74 -10.59
C MET A 143 4.99 -6.06 -11.25
N ILE A 144 5.45 -7.04 -10.47
CA ILE A 144 5.77 -8.38 -10.97
C ILE A 144 4.50 -9.06 -11.50
N ASN A 145 3.38 -9.04 -10.76
CA ASN A 145 2.12 -9.61 -11.24
C ASN A 145 1.66 -8.97 -12.56
N LEU A 146 1.76 -7.65 -12.68
CA LEU A 146 1.38 -6.92 -13.88
C LEU A 146 2.26 -7.33 -15.07
N ASN A 147 3.57 -7.45 -14.83
CA ASN A 147 4.51 -7.92 -15.84
C ASN A 147 4.22 -9.36 -16.27
N LEU A 148 3.96 -10.28 -15.34
CA LEU A 148 3.61 -11.67 -15.65
C LEU A 148 2.28 -11.79 -16.42
N LEU A 149 1.33 -10.89 -16.18
CA LEU A 149 0.05 -10.90 -16.88
C LEU A 149 0.12 -10.30 -18.29
N THR A 150 0.92 -9.25 -18.48
CA THR A 150 0.87 -8.42 -19.71
C THR A 150 2.14 -8.49 -20.55
N ASN A 151 3.23 -9.05 -20.01
CA ASN A 151 4.59 -8.95 -20.54
C ASN A 151 5.09 -7.50 -20.72
N LYS A 152 4.46 -6.51 -20.05
CA LYS A 152 4.84 -5.09 -20.10
C LYS A 152 5.48 -4.64 -18.80
N GLY A 153 6.21 -3.51 -18.83
CA GLY A 153 6.73 -2.86 -17.63
C GLY A 153 7.91 -3.55 -16.92
N TYR A 154 8.58 -4.51 -17.57
CA TYR A 154 9.71 -5.25 -16.98
C TYR A 154 10.83 -4.33 -16.47
N TYR A 155 11.07 -3.21 -17.14
CA TYR A 155 12.07 -2.20 -16.77
C TYR A 155 11.73 -1.47 -15.46
N MET A 156 10.46 -1.47 -15.04
CA MET A 156 10.04 -0.82 -13.78
C MET A 156 10.33 -1.69 -12.56
N VAL A 157 10.48 -3.01 -12.71
CA VAL A 157 10.75 -3.92 -11.57
C VAL A 157 12.11 -3.60 -10.92
N PRO A 158 13.25 -3.48 -11.64
CA PRO A 158 14.51 -3.05 -11.05
C PRO A 158 14.45 -1.65 -10.43
N ALA A 159 13.74 -0.71 -11.07
CA ALA A 159 13.57 0.64 -10.54
C ALA A 159 12.78 0.64 -9.22
N CYS A 160 11.69 -0.13 -9.14
CA CYS A 160 10.89 -0.28 -7.92
C CYS A 160 11.71 -0.96 -6.81
N LEU A 161 12.51 -1.97 -7.15
CA LEU A 161 13.41 -2.63 -6.18
C LEU A 161 14.45 -1.65 -5.63
N PHE A 162 15.02 -0.79 -6.49
CA PHE A 162 15.94 0.26 -6.06
C PHE A 162 15.27 1.27 -5.11
N ILE A 163 14.02 1.67 -5.42
CA ILE A 163 13.21 2.52 -4.53
C ILE A 163 12.96 1.83 -3.18
N CYS A 164 12.69 0.52 -3.16
CA CYS A 164 12.56 -0.23 -1.91
C CYS A 164 13.84 -0.13 -1.05
N GLY A 165 15.01 -0.23 -1.68
CA GLY A 165 16.31 -0.03 -1.00
C GLY A 165 16.48 1.37 -0.43
N ILE A 166 16.09 2.41 -1.17
CA ILE A 166 16.12 3.81 -0.71
C ILE A 166 15.21 4.00 0.52
N VAL A 167 13.99 3.45 0.47
CA VAL A 167 13.04 3.55 1.59
C VAL A 167 13.55 2.80 2.81
N ALA A 168 14.08 1.58 2.63
CA ALA A 168 14.70 0.81 3.71
C ALA A 168 15.84 1.60 4.38
N PHE A 169 16.75 2.15 3.58
CA PHE A 169 17.84 2.99 4.07
C PHE A 169 17.31 4.21 4.85
N ALA A 170 16.30 4.91 4.33
CA ALA A 170 15.70 6.05 5.00
C ALA A 170 15.05 5.68 6.34
N ARG A 171 14.42 4.49 6.45
CA ARG A 171 13.84 4.00 7.72
C ARG A 171 14.91 3.65 8.76
N LEU A 172 16.01 3.01 8.34
CA LEU A 172 17.15 2.71 9.22
C LEU A 172 17.84 3.98 9.71
N LYS A 173 18.12 4.91 8.79
CA LYS A 173 18.85 6.15 9.10
C LYS A 173 18.10 7.08 10.05
N GLU A 174 16.78 7.02 10.07
CA GLU A 174 15.95 7.76 11.03
C GLU A 174 15.87 7.08 12.41
N GLY A 175 16.43 5.88 12.57
CA GLY A 175 16.24 5.08 13.78
C GLY A 175 14.78 4.68 14.02
N ALA A 176 13.91 4.83 13.00
CA ALA A 176 12.48 4.58 13.13
C ALA A 176 12.17 3.08 13.29
N HIS A 177 13.01 2.23 12.70
CA HIS A 177 12.84 0.78 12.64
C HIS A 177 14.17 0.03 12.69
N THR A 178 14.14 -1.21 13.20
CA THR A 178 15.27 -2.14 13.11
C THR A 178 15.27 -2.87 11.76
N SER A 179 16.40 -3.47 11.38
CA SER A 179 16.52 -4.24 10.14
C SER A 179 15.48 -5.35 10.03
N MET A 180 15.18 -6.05 11.12
CA MET A 180 14.17 -7.11 11.13
C MET A 180 12.76 -6.58 10.83
N GLN A 181 12.40 -5.42 11.37
CA GLN A 181 11.10 -4.78 11.12
C GLN A 181 10.95 -4.32 9.67
N ILE A 182 12.06 -3.95 9.03
CA ILE A 182 12.13 -3.55 7.63
C ILE A 182 12.01 -4.77 6.72
N TYR A 183 12.80 -5.82 6.95
CA TYR A 183 12.76 -7.03 6.14
C TYR A 183 11.41 -7.73 6.24
N LEU A 184 10.85 -7.89 7.43
CA LEU A 184 9.52 -8.50 7.59
C LEU A 184 8.43 -7.63 6.97
N GLY A 185 8.49 -6.30 7.13
CA GLY A 185 7.56 -5.41 6.46
C GLY A 185 7.59 -5.58 4.94
N PHE A 186 8.79 -5.58 4.35
CA PHE A 186 8.97 -5.77 2.91
C PHE A 186 8.43 -7.13 2.45
N LEU A 187 8.84 -8.22 3.10
CA LEU A 187 8.45 -9.58 2.72
C LEU A 187 6.95 -9.79 2.82
N ILE A 188 6.29 -9.28 3.86
CA ILE A 188 4.84 -9.41 4.02
C ILE A 188 4.12 -8.68 2.88
N GLY A 189 4.50 -7.44 2.56
CA GLY A 189 3.88 -6.71 1.46
C GLY A 189 4.12 -7.40 0.12
N PHE A 190 5.36 -7.76 -0.15
CA PHE A 190 5.78 -8.42 -1.38
C PHE A 190 5.07 -9.75 -1.60
N VAL A 191 5.13 -10.66 -0.62
CA VAL A 191 4.54 -12.00 -0.74
C VAL A 191 3.01 -11.94 -0.79
N SER A 192 2.39 -11.10 0.04
CA SER A 192 0.92 -10.95 0.04
C SER A 192 0.45 -10.52 -1.34
N GLN A 193 1.10 -9.54 -1.93
CA GLN A 193 0.72 -9.05 -3.25
C GLN A 193 1.06 -10.04 -4.37
N LEU A 194 2.27 -10.61 -4.38
CA LEU A 194 2.71 -11.58 -5.38
C LEU A 194 1.81 -12.83 -5.40
N SER A 195 1.37 -13.28 -4.22
CA SER A 195 0.51 -14.46 -4.10
C SER A 195 -0.83 -14.32 -4.82
N MET A 196 -1.31 -13.08 -5.02
CA MET A 196 -2.55 -12.80 -5.72
C MET A 196 -2.51 -13.22 -7.19
N TYR A 197 -1.33 -13.30 -7.83
CA TYR A 197 -1.18 -13.77 -9.21
C TYR A 197 -1.74 -15.17 -9.43
N ARG A 198 -1.60 -16.05 -8.43
CA ARG A 198 -2.13 -17.42 -8.54
C ARG A 198 -3.63 -17.45 -8.76
N PHE A 199 -4.37 -16.47 -8.23
CA PHE A 199 -5.81 -16.37 -8.40
C PHE A 199 -6.23 -15.64 -9.69
N ILE A 200 -5.28 -15.10 -10.47
CA ILE A 200 -5.55 -14.55 -11.81
C ILE A 200 -5.72 -15.67 -12.84
N LEU A 201 -5.05 -16.81 -12.62
CA LEU A 201 -4.96 -17.92 -13.59
C LEU A 201 -6.11 -18.94 -13.49
N TRP A 202 -7.05 -18.76 -12.56
CA TRP A 202 -8.20 -19.64 -12.31
C TRP A 202 -9.48 -18.84 -12.42
#